data_AF-A0A6L7W8B4-F1
#
_entry.id   AF-A0A6L7W8B4-F1
#
_cell.length_a   1.000
_cell.length_b   1.000
_cell.length_c   1.000
_cell.angle_alpha   90.00
_cell.angle_beta   90.00
_cell.angle_gamma   90.00
#
_symmetry.space_group_name_H-M   'P 1'
#
loop_
_entity.id
_entity.type
_entity.pdbx_description
1 polymer ?
#
loop_
_entity_poly.entity_id
_entity_poly.type
_entity_poly.pdbx_seq_one_letter_code
_entity_poly.pdbx_strand_id
1 'polypeptide(L)'
;MEHTVMFQVLQEWEGYIIEIGEDDFTARLLDLTAGSSHEEEEAVIPLSEISEDDLKHLRLGSIFQWIIGYERSTSGTKQCVSQIIFRELPVVTKQDISEVEEWAKKTAQLWSD
;
A
#
# COMPACT_ATOMS: atom_id res chain seq x y z
N MET A 1 23.84 -6.66 17.70
CA MET A 1 23.14 -7.95 17.89
C MET A 1 21.72 -7.71 17.43
N GLU A 2 21.40 -8.08 16.19
CA GLU A 2 20.01 -8.07 15.71
C GLU A 2 19.30 -9.23 16.41
N HIS A 3 18.36 -8.90 17.29
CA HIS A 3 17.53 -9.91 17.89
C HIS A 3 16.39 -10.20 16.92
N THR A 4 16.39 -11.42 16.35
CA THR A 4 15.36 -11.86 15.41
C THR A 4 13.99 -11.80 16.06
N VAL A 5 13.20 -10.82 15.64
CA VAL A 5 11.76 -10.76 15.83
C VAL A 5 11.14 -11.77 14.86
N MET A 6 10.36 -12.73 15.38
CA MET A 6 9.54 -13.56 14.51
C MET A 6 8.22 -12.85 14.29
N PHE A 7 7.98 -12.41 13.05
CA PHE A 7 6.71 -11.85 12.63
C PHE A 7 5.93 -12.89 11.81
N GLN A 8 4.72 -13.23 12.25
CA GLN A 8 3.82 -14.13 11.54
C GLN A 8 2.64 -13.32 11.00
N VAL A 9 2.60 -13.16 9.68
CA VAL A 9 1.47 -12.53 8.97
C VAL A 9 0.20 -13.34 9.19
N LEU A 10 -0.91 -12.66 9.47
CA LEU A 10 -2.26 -13.22 9.55
C LEU A 10 -3.14 -12.72 8.42
N GLN A 11 -3.02 -11.44 8.11
CA GLN A 11 -3.74 -10.79 7.02
C GLN A 11 -2.88 -9.69 6.42
N GLU A 12 -3.04 -9.47 5.13
CA GLU A 12 -2.27 -8.52 4.36
C GLU A 12 -3.12 -7.97 3.22
N TRP A 13 -3.08 -6.65 3.05
CA TRP A 13 -3.68 -5.95 1.92
C TRP A 13 -2.64 -5.06 1.24
N GLU A 14 -2.77 -4.93 -0.08
CA GLU A 14 -2.20 -3.79 -0.81
C GLU A 14 -3.28 -2.72 -0.92
N GLY A 15 -2.96 -1.50 -0.52
CA GLY A 15 -3.89 -0.38 -0.53
C GLY A 15 -3.40 0.79 -1.37
N TYR A 16 -4.34 1.58 -1.88
CA TYR A 16 -4.04 2.89 -2.46
C TYR A 16 -5.00 3.96 -1.95
N ILE A 17 -4.47 5.16 -1.72
CA ILE A 17 -5.22 6.28 -1.14
C ILE A 17 -6.14 6.91 -2.18
N ILE A 18 -7.43 7.04 -1.85
CA ILE A 18 -8.45 7.67 -2.70
C ILE A 18 -8.96 9.01 -2.16
N GLU A 19 -8.79 9.29 -0.86
CA GLU A 19 -9.18 10.55 -0.23
C GLU A 19 -8.24 10.84 0.97
N ILE A 20 -7.95 12.11 1.25
CA ILE A 20 -7.16 12.54 2.41
C ILE A 20 -7.95 13.62 3.16
N GLY A 21 -8.23 13.36 4.43
CA GLY A 21 -8.89 14.28 5.37
C GLY A 21 -7.88 15.05 6.22
N GLU A 22 -8.37 15.65 7.31
CA GLU A 22 -7.54 16.38 8.28
C GLU A 22 -6.72 15.42 9.15
N ASP A 23 -7.37 14.36 9.66
CA ASP A 23 -6.79 13.42 10.63
C ASP A 23 -6.81 11.96 10.16
N ASP A 24 -7.25 11.71 8.92
CA ASP A 24 -7.37 10.37 8.33
C ASP A 24 -7.21 10.38 6.81
N PHE A 25 -7.17 9.19 6.21
CA PHE A 25 -7.30 8.98 4.77
C PHE A 25 -8.18 7.77 4.48
N THR A 26 -8.83 7.79 3.31
CA THR A 26 -9.60 6.66 2.79
C THR A 26 -8.80 5.94 1.73
N ALA A 27 -8.79 4.60 1.79
CA ALA A 27 -8.08 3.75 0.83
C ALA A 27 -8.95 2.62 0.32
N ARG A 28 -8.71 2.23 -0.94
CA ARG A 28 -9.17 0.97 -1.52
C ARG A 28 -8.16 -0.12 -1.24
N LEU A 29 -8.63 -1.33 -0.95
CA LEU A 29 -7.79 -2.44 -0.50
C LEU A 29 -7.98 -3.69 -1.35
N LEU A 30 -6.87 -4.31 -1.71
CA LEU A 30 -6.75 -5.61 -2.35
C LEU A 30 -6.26 -6.64 -1.33
N ASP A 31 -7.08 -7.62 -0.97
CA ASP A 31 -6.70 -8.68 -0.02
C ASP A 31 -5.69 -9.67 -0.65
N LEU A 32 -4.43 -9.58 -0.21
CA LEU A 32 -3.35 -10.44 -0.67
C LEU A 32 -3.38 -11.81 0.00
N THR A 33 -3.98 -11.92 1.19
CA THR A 33 -4.13 -13.19 1.92
C THR A 33 -5.16 -14.10 1.26
N ALA A 34 -6.26 -13.51 0.75
CA ALA A 34 -7.26 -14.21 -0.04
C ALA A 34 -6.83 -14.49 -1.49
N GLY A 35 -5.73 -13.87 -1.95
CA GLY A 35 -5.31 -13.95 -3.34
C GLY A 35 -6.27 -13.24 -4.30
N SER A 36 -6.91 -12.17 -3.82
CA SER A 36 -7.85 -11.38 -4.60
C SER A 36 -7.15 -10.72 -5.79
N SER A 37 -7.93 -10.42 -6.84
CA SER A 37 -7.42 -9.75 -8.06
C SER A 37 -7.99 -8.34 -8.25
N HIS A 38 -8.92 -7.94 -7.39
CA HIS A 38 -9.61 -6.66 -7.45
C HIS A 38 -9.81 -6.10 -6.03
N GLU A 39 -9.81 -4.78 -5.93
CA GLU A 39 -10.08 -4.06 -4.69
C GLU A 39 -11.57 -4.09 -4.31
N GLU A 40 -11.93 -5.01 -3.43
CA GLU A 40 -13.33 -5.18 -2.99
C GLU A 40 -13.64 -4.41 -1.71
N GLU A 41 -12.61 -3.92 -1.02
CA GLU A 41 -12.70 -3.33 0.31
C GLU A 41 -12.29 -1.84 0.33
N GLU A 42 -12.82 -1.11 1.31
CA GLU A 42 -12.50 0.30 1.58
C GLU A 42 -12.31 0.49 3.08
N ALA A 43 -11.31 1.29 3.47
CA ALA A 43 -11.01 1.59 4.87
C ALA A 43 -10.67 3.07 5.07
N VAL A 44 -11.09 3.60 6.23
CA VAL A 44 -10.67 4.91 6.74
C VAL A 44 -9.59 4.66 7.80
N ILE A 45 -8.40 5.23 7.60
CA ILE A 45 -7.22 5.00 8.42
C ILE A 45 -6.78 6.32 9.07
N PRO A 46 -6.75 6.42 10.41
CA PRO A 46 -6.25 7.60 11.10
C PRO A 46 -4.78 7.86 10.81
N LEU A 47 -4.39 9.12 10.66
CA LEU A 47 -2.98 9.50 10.49
C LEU A 47 -2.12 9.15 11.70
N SER A 48 -2.73 8.97 12.89
CA SER A 48 -2.04 8.50 14.09
C SER A 48 -1.58 7.03 14.01
N GLU A 49 -2.09 6.24 13.07
CA GLU A 49 -1.63 4.87 12.80
C GLU A 49 -0.41 4.85 11.86
N ILE A 50 -0.02 6.00 11.29
CA ILE A 50 1.07 6.12 10.34
C ILE A 50 2.32 6.61 11.06
N SER A 51 3.48 6.02 10.74
CA SER A 51 4.75 6.46 11.29
C SER A 51 5.08 7.88 10.82
N GLU A 52 5.77 8.67 11.66
CA GLU A 52 6.17 10.03 11.29
C GLU A 52 7.02 10.06 10.01
N ASP A 53 7.86 9.04 9.83
CA ASP A 53 8.71 8.88 8.65
C ASP A 53 7.90 8.60 7.38
N ASP A 54 6.75 7.94 7.50
CA ASP A 54 5.87 7.58 6.38
C ASP A 54 4.88 8.67 6.00
N LEU A 55 4.55 9.59 6.92
CA LEU A 55 3.63 10.71 6.63
C LEU A 55 4.07 11.53 5.41
N LYS A 56 5.38 11.62 5.12
CA LYS A 56 5.91 12.31 3.93
C LYS A 56 5.48 11.69 2.60
N HIS A 57 5.05 10.42 2.62
CA HIS A 57 4.57 9.65 1.47
C HIS A 57 3.04 9.71 1.30
N LEU A 58 2.32 10.35 2.22
CA LEU A 58 0.87 10.48 2.17
C LEU A 58 0.43 11.39 1.01
N ARG A 59 -0.03 10.80 -0.09
CA ARG A 59 -0.55 11.48 -1.28
C ARG A 59 -1.65 10.63 -1.91
N LEU A 60 -2.56 11.26 -2.64
CA LEU A 60 -3.55 10.54 -3.44
C LEU A 60 -2.83 9.58 -4.41
N GLY A 61 -3.32 8.34 -4.47
CA GLY A 61 -2.74 7.27 -5.27
C GLY A 61 -1.47 6.63 -4.69
N SER A 62 -0.96 7.08 -3.54
CA SER A 62 0.15 6.40 -2.87
C SER A 62 -0.25 4.97 -2.51
N ILE A 63 0.67 4.04 -2.79
CA ILE A 63 0.50 2.61 -2.52
C ILE A 63 1.15 2.27 -1.17
N PHE A 64 0.47 1.45 -0.39
CA PHE A 64 0.97 0.93 0.88
C PHE A 64 0.61 -0.55 1.04
N GLN A 65 1.34 -1.23 1.92
CA GLN A 65 0.96 -2.53 2.46
C GLN A 65 0.40 -2.32 3.85
N TRP A 66 -0.73 -2.96 4.13
CA TRP A 66 -1.30 -3.06 5.47
C TRP A 66 -1.24 -4.50 5.94
N ILE A 67 -0.51 -4.73 7.02
CA ILE A 67 -0.23 -6.08 7.52
C ILE A 67 -0.73 -6.21 8.95
N ILE A 68 -1.55 -7.23 9.21
CA ILE A 68 -1.92 -7.65 10.57
C ILE A 68 -1.21 -8.96 10.86
N GLY A 69 -0.51 -9.03 11.99
CA GLY A 69 0.30 -10.20 12.32
C GLY A 69 0.63 -10.33 13.80
N TYR A 70 1.25 -11.46 14.13
CA TYR A 70 1.80 -11.69 15.45
C TYR A 70 3.30 -11.42 15.48
N GLU A 71 3.70 -10.51 16.36
CA GLU A 71 5.09 -10.27 16.70
C GLU A 71 5.46 -11.02 17.98
N ARG A 72 6.65 -11.60 18.04
CA ARG A 72 7.22 -12.15 19.28
C ARG A 72 8.49 -11.39 19.65
N SER A 73 8.45 -10.78 20.84
CA SER A 73 9.63 -10.22 21.48
C SER A 73 10.60 -11.32 21.92
N THR A 74 11.85 -10.92 22.20
CA THR A 74 12.91 -11.82 22.70
C THR A 74 12.59 -12.47 24.05
N SER A 75 11.74 -11.84 24.87
CA SER A 75 11.26 -12.39 26.13
C SER A 75 10.13 -13.42 25.96
N GLY A 76 9.65 -13.63 24.72
CA GLY A 76 8.59 -14.57 24.39
C GLY A 76 7.18 -13.97 24.44
N THR A 77 7.02 -12.69 24.80
CA THR A 77 5.72 -12.01 24.73
C THR A 77 5.26 -11.95 23.29
N LYS A 78 4.03 -12.40 23.05
CA LYS A 78 3.34 -12.38 21.75
C LYS A 78 2.38 -11.20 21.70
N GLN A 79 2.45 -10.38 20.65
CA GLN A 79 1.60 -9.22 20.44
C GLN A 79 0.91 -9.31 19.08
N CYS A 80 -0.32 -8.81 18.99
CA CYS A 80 -0.99 -8.55 17.71
C CYS A 80 -0.59 -7.15 17.27
N VAL A 81 -0.08 -7.02 16.05
CA VAL A 81 0.41 -5.76 15.49
C VAL A 81 -0.30 -5.50 14.17
N SER A 82 -0.65 -4.24 13.94
CA SER A 82 -1.15 -3.68 12.69
C SER A 82 -0.08 -2.75 12.15
N GLN A 83 0.41 -2.99 10.93
CA GLN A 83 1.51 -2.25 10.35
C GLN A 83 1.15 -1.59 9.01
N ILE A 84 1.32 -0.28 9.01
CA ILE A 84 1.41 0.71 7.93
C ILE A 84 2.72 0.75 7.14
N ILE A 85 2.89 0.25 5.90
CA ILE A 85 4.16 0.43 5.18
C ILE A 85 3.93 1.04 3.80
N PHE A 86 4.40 2.29 3.60
CA PHE A 86 4.32 2.95 2.31
C PHE A 86 5.41 2.45 1.36
N ARG A 87 5.05 2.30 0.08
CA ARG A 87 6.01 1.94 -0.96
C ARG A 87 6.50 3.20 -1.66
N GLU A 88 7.82 3.40 -1.70
CA GLU A 88 8.41 4.35 -2.62
C GLU A 88 8.32 3.81 -4.05
N LEU A 89 7.45 4.41 -4.87
CA LEU A 89 7.43 4.16 -6.29
C LEU A 89 8.54 4.98 -6.98
N PRO A 90 9.16 4.44 -8.04
CA PRO A 90 10.08 5.22 -8.87
C PRO A 90 9.42 6.53 -9.33
N VAL A 91 10.21 7.60 -9.37
CA VAL A 91 9.71 8.89 -9.88
C VAL A 91 9.35 8.73 -11.35
N VAL A 92 8.06 8.92 -11.66
CA VAL A 92 7.57 8.97 -13.04
C VAL A 92 8.02 10.27 -13.69
N THR A 93 8.77 10.17 -14.77
CA THR A 93 9.28 11.30 -15.54
C THR A 93 8.31 11.70 -16.65
N LYS A 94 8.51 12.90 -17.24
CA LYS A 94 7.75 13.31 -18.44
C LYS A 94 7.95 12.36 -19.62
N GLN A 95 9.13 11.74 -19.69
CA GLN A 95 9.43 10.79 -20.75
C GLN A 95 8.59 9.52 -20.57
N ASP A 96 8.51 8.98 -19.35
CA ASP A 96 7.66 7.81 -19.05
C ASP A 96 6.20 8.06 -19.44
N ILE A 97 5.66 9.26 -19.14
CA ILE A 97 4.29 9.63 -19.52
C ILE A 97 4.14 9.67 -21.04
N SER A 98 5.09 10.28 -21.76
CA SER A 98 5.02 10.36 -23.22
C SER A 98 5.08 8.99 -23.90
N GLU A 99 5.90 8.08 -23.38
CA GLU A 99 6.01 6.71 -23.88
C GLU A 99 4.71 5.93 -23.66
N VAL A 100 4.07 6.10 -22.50
CA VAL A 100 2.76 5.50 -22.19
C VAL A 100 1.66 6.06 -23.10
N GLU A 101 1.63 7.38 -23.34
CA GLU A 101 0.65 7.99 -24.25
C GLU A 101 0.80 7.50 -25.69
N GLU A 102 2.03 7.37 -26.19
CA GLU A 102 2.29 6.81 -27.51
C GLU A 102 1.85 5.36 -27.62
N TRP A 103 2.13 4.55 -26.59
CA TRP A 103 1.70 3.16 -26.53
C TRP A 103 0.17 3.06 -26.51
N ALA A 104 -0.51 3.87 -25.68
CA ALA A 104 -1.96 3.89 -25.60
C ALA A 104 -2.61 4.24 -26.94
N LYS A 105 -2.08 5.24 -27.67
CA LYS A 105 -2.53 5.59 -29.03
C LYS A 105 -2.37 4.42 -30.02
N LYS A 106 -1.21 3.77 -30.02
CA LYS A 106 -0.95 2.60 -30.90
C LYS A 106 -1.90 1.45 -30.61
N THR A 107 -2.11 1.11 -29.33
CA THR A 107 -3.01 0.03 -28.92
C THR A 107 -4.47 0.33 -29.26
N ALA A 108 -4.92 1.57 -29.05
CA ALA A 108 -6.28 1.99 -29.43
C ALA A 108 -6.52 1.84 -30.95
N GLN A 109 -5.51 2.13 -31.77
CA GLN A 109 -5.59 1.98 -33.23
C GLN A 109 -5.66 0.51 -33.65
N LEU A 110 -4.88 -0.37 -32.99
CA LEU A 110 -4.91 -1.83 -33.20
C LEU A 110 -6.26 -2.49 -32.89
N TRP A 111 -7.03 -1.95 -31.93
CA TRP A 111 -8.35 -2.47 -31.58
C TRP A 111 -9.51 -1.82 -32.34
N SER A 112 -9.20 -0.84 -33.21
CA SER A 112 -10.18 -0.17 -34.07
C SER A 112 -10.22 -0.74 -35.50
N ASP A 113 -9.31 -1.65 -35.84
CA ASP A 113 -9.23 -2.42 -37.09
C ASP A 113 -9.75 -3.87 -36.90
#